data_AF-A0A380NYE2-F1
#
_entry.id   AF-A0A380NYE2-F1
#
_cell.length_a   1.000
_cell.length_b   1.000
_cell.length_c   1.000
_cell.angle_alpha   90.00
_cell.angle_beta   90.00
_cell.angle_gamma   90.00
#
_symmetry.space_group_name_H-M   'P 1'
#
loop_
_entity.id
_entity.type
_entity.pdbx_description
1 polymer ?
#
loop_
_entity_poly.entity_id
_entity_poly.type
_entity_poly.pdbx_seq_one_letter_code
_entity_poly.pdbx_strand_id
1 'polypeptide(L)'
;MDMFGEQVPTDDVIIAGALFVEQPQEMSYLYSGMYEQYKEFFGPYLIQDTMMRKTIAAGLPKYNFLGISGEFDGSDGVFKFKKEFNGQPVQMLGEFEYPIRHLKHKCTSHSNVF
;
A
#
# COMPACT_ATOMS: atom_id res chain seq x y z
N MET A 1 22.21 23.20 -4.20
CA MET A 1 22.22 21.77 -3.78
C MET A 1 21.89 21.02 -5.05
N ASP A 2 22.93 20.54 -5.75
CA ASP A 2 22.75 19.96 -7.08
C ASP A 2 22.09 18.60 -6.95
N MET A 3 20.78 18.54 -7.20
CA MET A 3 19.95 17.34 -7.10
C MET A 3 20.37 16.20 -8.03
N PHE A 4 21.32 16.44 -8.93
CA PHE A 4 21.91 15.45 -9.83
C PHE A 4 23.44 15.34 -9.73
N GLY A 5 24.11 16.13 -8.87
CA GLY A 5 25.55 16.36 -9.03
C GLY A 5 25.89 16.82 -10.47
N GLU A 6 27.16 16.76 -10.86
CA GLU A 6 27.64 17.21 -12.19
C GLU A 6 27.05 16.47 -13.42
N GLN A 7 26.08 15.56 -13.26
CA GLN A 7 25.53 14.78 -14.37
C GLN A 7 24.00 14.75 -14.36
N VAL A 8 23.37 15.64 -15.13
CA VAL A 8 21.96 15.52 -15.51
C VAL A 8 21.82 14.29 -16.43
N PRO A 9 21.00 13.28 -16.07
CA PRO A 9 20.77 12.12 -16.91
C PRO A 9 20.22 12.55 -18.28
N THR A 10 20.78 12.01 -19.36
CA THR A 10 20.32 12.28 -20.74
C THR A 10 19.17 11.36 -21.16
N ASP A 11 18.98 10.26 -20.42
CA ASP A 11 17.97 9.23 -20.64
C ASP A 11 16.87 9.28 -19.56
N ASP A 12 15.70 8.70 -19.86
CA ASP A 12 14.58 8.61 -18.94
C ASP A 12 14.95 7.79 -17.69
N VAL A 13 14.71 8.39 -16.51
CA VAL A 13 15.00 7.77 -15.21
C VAL A 13 13.72 7.36 -14.50
N ILE A 14 13.65 6.10 -14.10
CA ILE A 14 12.54 5.57 -13.30
C ILE A 14 12.72 6.02 -11.84
N ILE A 15 11.85 6.90 -11.37
CA ILE A 15 11.91 7.45 -10.01
C ILE A 15 11.08 6.66 -8.99
N ALA A 16 9.96 6.08 -9.43
CA ALA A 16 9.02 5.33 -8.59
C ALA A 16 8.19 4.37 -9.44
N GLY A 17 7.67 3.32 -8.82
CA GLY A 17 6.78 2.34 -9.45
C GLY A 17 5.81 1.72 -8.46
N ALA A 18 4.67 1.25 -8.96
CA ALA A 18 3.66 0.60 -8.13
C ALA A 18 2.85 -0.44 -8.91
N LEU A 19 2.30 -1.42 -8.18
CA LEU A 19 1.44 -2.46 -8.69
C LEU A 19 0.01 -2.28 -8.17
N PHE A 20 -0.93 -2.30 -9.11
CA PHE A 20 -2.37 -2.20 -8.83
C PHE A 20 -3.11 -3.38 -9.42
N VAL A 21 -4.18 -3.80 -8.73
CA VAL A 21 -5.12 -4.80 -9.23
C VAL A 21 -6.49 -4.14 -9.35
N GLU A 22 -7.03 -4.18 -10.56
CA GLU A 22 -8.35 -3.64 -10.87
C GLU A 22 -9.39 -4.76 -10.82
N GLN A 23 -10.45 -4.56 -10.03
CA GLN A 23 -11.60 -5.43 -9.95
C GLN A 23 -12.87 -4.59 -10.12
N PRO A 24 -14.01 -5.18 -10.55
CA PRO A 24 -15.26 -4.43 -10.72
C PRO A 24 -15.74 -3.70 -9.45
N GLN A 25 -15.32 -4.14 -8.27
CA GLN A 25 -15.71 -3.59 -6.98
C GLN A 25 -14.70 -2.57 -6.43
N GLU A 26 -13.43 -2.66 -6.81
CA GLU A 26 -12.37 -1.82 -6.24
C GLU A 26 -11.08 -1.81 -7.06
N MET A 27 -10.30 -0.74 -6.88
CA MET A 27 -8.90 -0.68 -7.28
C MET A 27 -8.02 -0.93 -6.05
N SER A 28 -7.22 -1.99 -6.06
CA SER A 28 -6.36 -2.37 -4.92
C SER A 28 -4.89 -2.03 -5.18
N TYR A 29 -4.26 -1.34 -4.23
CA TYR A 29 -2.84 -0.95 -4.24
C TYR A 29 -1.99 -1.99 -3.51
N LEU A 30 -1.26 -2.84 -4.24
CA LEU A 30 -0.51 -3.97 -3.68
C LEU A 30 0.89 -3.60 -3.21
N TYR A 31 1.69 -3.03 -4.12
CA TYR A 31 3.11 -2.77 -3.88
C TYR A 31 3.52 -1.45 -4.46
N SER A 32 4.54 -0.84 -3.86
CA SER A 32 5.20 0.36 -4.38
C SER A 32 6.65 0.43 -3.96
N GLY A 33 7.46 1.07 -4.79
CA GLY A 33 8.83 1.41 -4.46
C GLY A 33 9.22 2.75 -5.08
N MET A 34 10.19 3.39 -4.46
CA MET A 34 10.89 4.57 -4.97
C MET A 34 12.34 4.51 -4.51
N TYR A 35 13.24 5.10 -5.29
CA TYR A 35 14.61 5.27 -4.85
C TYR A 35 14.73 6.48 -3.91
N GLU A 36 15.44 6.35 -2.79
CA GLU A 36 15.61 7.43 -1.80
C GLU A 36 16.24 8.68 -2.42
N GLN A 37 17.15 8.50 -3.38
CA GLN A 37 17.79 9.58 -4.13
C GLN A 37 16.81 10.48 -4.93
N TYR A 38 15.58 10.00 -5.19
CA TYR A 38 14.56 10.73 -5.94
C TYR A 38 13.36 11.16 -5.07
N LYS A 39 13.53 11.18 -3.74
CA LYS A 39 12.45 11.50 -2.80
C LYS A 39 11.87 12.91 -2.95
N GLU A 40 12.69 13.86 -3.38
CA GLU A 40 12.29 15.24 -3.63
C GLU A 40 11.37 15.39 -4.85
N PHE A 41 11.25 14.37 -5.71
CA PHE A 41 10.33 14.37 -6.84
C PHE A 41 8.92 13.91 -6.49
N PHE A 42 8.68 13.45 -5.25
CA PHE A 42 7.36 13.03 -4.78
C PHE A 42 6.67 12.00 -5.70
N GLY A 43 7.44 11.14 -6.38
CA GLY A 43 6.96 10.17 -7.36
C GLY A 43 5.76 9.32 -6.89
N PRO A 44 5.75 8.78 -5.66
CA PRO A 44 4.59 8.05 -5.16
C PRO A 44 3.29 8.87 -5.12
N TYR A 45 3.35 10.17 -4.81
CA TYR A 45 2.13 11.01 -4.77
C TYR A 45 1.52 11.16 -6.16
N LEU A 46 2.36 11.32 -7.19
CA LEU A 46 1.91 11.39 -8.58
C LEU A 46 1.24 10.08 -9.01
N ILE A 47 1.83 8.93 -8.65
CA ILE A 47 1.26 7.61 -8.93
C ILE A 47 -0.11 7.48 -8.26
N GLN A 48 -0.24 7.88 -6.99
CA GLN A 48 -1.50 7.81 -6.24
C GLN A 48 -2.59 8.71 -6.86
N ASP A 49 -2.29 9.97 -7.16
CA ASP A 49 -3.26 10.89 -7.81
C ASP A 49 -3.73 10.33 -9.17
N THR A 50 -2.81 9.86 -9.99
CA THR A 50 -3.13 9.28 -11.30
C THR A 50 -4.06 8.07 -11.17
N MET A 51 -3.77 7.17 -10.23
CA MET A 51 -4.55 5.95 -10.04
C MET A 51 -5.91 6.20 -9.37
N MET A 52 -6.01 7.20 -8.48
CA MET A 52 -7.30 7.63 -7.95
C MET A 52 -8.20 8.20 -9.04
N ARG A 53 -7.66 9.06 -9.92
CA ARG A 53 -8.41 9.58 -11.07
C ARG A 53 -8.86 8.47 -12.00
N LYS A 54 -7.99 7.48 -12.27
CA LYS A 54 -8.34 6.30 -13.06
C LYS A 54 -9.50 5.52 -12.42
N THR A 55 -9.46 5.34 -11.10
CA THR A 55 -10.50 4.64 -10.33
C THR A 55 -11.85 5.36 -10.42
N ILE A 56 -11.85 6.69 -10.29
CA ILE A 56 -13.05 7.52 -10.47
C ILE A 56 -13.58 7.42 -11.90
N ALA A 57 -12.71 7.53 -12.90
CA ALA A 57 -13.09 7.43 -14.31
C ALA A 57 -13.65 6.05 -14.68
N ALA A 58 -13.16 4.99 -14.05
CA ALA A 58 -13.67 3.63 -14.19
C ALA A 58 -15.00 3.38 -13.45
N GLY A 59 -15.49 4.35 -12.66
CA GLY A 59 -16.72 4.21 -11.88
C GLY A 59 -16.61 3.22 -10.72
N LEU A 60 -15.39 2.90 -10.28
CA LEU A 60 -15.17 1.97 -9.18
C LEU A 60 -15.51 2.65 -7.84
N PRO A 61 -16.30 2.00 -6.97
CA PRO A 61 -16.79 2.64 -5.75
C PRO A 61 -15.72 2.74 -4.66
N LYS A 62 -14.58 2.05 -4.80
CA LYS A 62 -13.55 1.94 -3.76
C LYS A 62 -12.13 1.98 -4.31
N TYR A 63 -11.27 2.68 -3.56
CA TYR A 63 -9.83 2.68 -3.72
C TYR A 63 -9.20 2.08 -2.45
N ASN A 64 -8.59 0.91 -2.56
CA ASN A 64 -8.15 0.10 -1.43
C ASN A 64 -6.62 0.18 -1.28
N PHE A 65 -6.19 0.82 -0.19
CA PHE A 65 -4.77 0.91 0.19
C PHE A 65 -4.21 -0.34 0.88
N LEU A 66 -5.06 -1.35 1.12
CA LEU A 66 -4.75 -2.57 1.86
C LEU A 66 -4.25 -2.31 3.30
N GLY A 67 -3.62 -3.33 3.90
CA GLY A 67 -3.30 -3.42 5.32
C GLY A 67 -2.40 -2.29 5.85
N ILE A 68 -2.69 -1.89 7.08
CA ILE A 68 -1.82 -1.11 7.96
C ILE A 68 -1.43 -2.02 9.13
N SER A 69 -0.37 -1.70 9.88
CA SER A 69 0.05 -2.53 11.02
C SER A 69 -1.04 -2.67 12.09
N GLY A 70 -1.96 -1.70 12.16
CA GLY A 70 -3.00 -1.63 13.18
C GLY A 70 -2.53 -0.96 14.48
N GLU A 71 -1.27 -0.52 14.53
CA GLU A 71 -0.73 0.28 15.63
C GLU A 71 -1.03 1.77 15.39
N PHE A 72 -2.00 2.31 16.11
CA PHE A 72 -2.43 3.71 15.99
C PHE A 72 -1.63 4.67 16.88
N ASP A 73 -0.39 4.32 17.22
CA ASP A 73 0.50 5.12 18.08
C ASP A 73 1.21 6.27 17.35
N GLY A 74 1.09 6.32 16.02
CA GLY A 74 1.70 7.34 15.18
C GLY A 74 3.17 7.07 14.81
N SER A 75 3.71 5.89 15.16
CA SER A 75 5.01 5.42 14.68
C SER A 75 4.93 4.84 13.26
N ASP A 76 3.76 4.35 12.84
CA ASP A 76 3.53 3.80 11.50
C ASP A 76 3.52 4.90 10.42
N GLY A 77 4.65 5.04 9.73
CA GLY A 77 4.81 5.94 8.58
C GLY A 77 3.87 5.59 7.41
N VAL A 78 3.49 4.33 7.25
CA VAL A 78 2.55 3.88 6.20
C VAL A 78 1.15 4.38 6.50
N PHE A 79 0.75 4.38 7.78
CA PHE A 79 -0.54 4.93 8.19
C PHE A 79 -0.63 6.44 7.97
N LYS A 80 0.45 7.19 8.24
CA LYS A 80 0.50 8.64 7.96
C LYS A 80 0.33 8.93 6.48
N PHE A 81 1.08 8.23 5.62
CA PHE A 81 0.95 8.35 4.16
C PHE A 81 -0.48 8.07 3.69
N LYS A 82 -1.13 7.01 4.17
CA LYS A 82 -2.51 6.68 3.78
C LYS A 82 -3.54 7.70 4.28
N LYS A 83 -3.30 8.32 5.44
CA LYS A 83 -4.15 9.40 5.98
C LYS A 83 -4.10 10.66 5.12
N GLU A 84 -2.96 10.98 4.52
CA GLU A 84 -2.82 12.15 3.65
C GLU A 84 -3.75 12.09 2.42
N PHE A 85 -4.10 10.87 1.97
CA PHE A 85 -5.08 10.64 0.90
C PHE A 85 -6.52 10.48 1.40
N ASN A 86 -6.83 10.95 2.61
CA ASN A 86 -8.14 10.82 3.25
C ASN A 86 -8.61 9.35 3.42
N GLY A 87 -7.67 8.41 3.52
CA GLY A 87 -7.96 6.99 3.75
C GLY A 87 -8.62 6.75 5.11
N GLN A 88 -9.71 5.99 5.12
CA GLN A 88 -10.40 5.59 6.34
C GLN A 88 -10.01 4.15 6.72
N PRO A 89 -9.45 3.90 7.92
CA PRO A 89 -9.15 2.55 8.35
C PRO A 89 -10.44 1.77 8.61
N VAL A 90 -10.57 0.59 8.02
CA VAL A 90 -11.69 -0.33 8.25
C VAL A 90 -11.13 -1.59 8.89
N GLN A 91 -11.60 -1.89 10.10
CA GLN A 91 -11.27 -3.14 10.78
C GLN A 91 -12.17 -4.26 10.27
N MET A 92 -11.57 -5.29 9.68
CA MET A 92 -12.28 -6.49 9.26
C MET A 92 -12.47 -7.45 10.44
N LEU A 93 -13.43 -8.37 10.32
CA LEU A 93 -13.78 -9.35 11.36
C LEU A 93 -12.63 -10.30 11.75
N GLY A 94 -11.54 -10.29 10.99
CA GLY A 94 -10.36 -11.11 11.24
C GLY A 94 -10.47 -12.49 10.60
N GLU A 95 -9.76 -13.45 11.17
CA GLU A 95 -9.69 -14.82 10.68
C GLU A 95 -10.73 -15.70 11.38
N PHE A 96 -11.43 -16.52 10.61
CA PHE A 96 -12.34 -17.54 11.12
C PHE A 96 -11.79 -18.91 10.78
N GLU A 97 -11.45 -19.68 11.82
CA GLU A 97 -10.95 -21.04 11.65
C GLU A 97 -12.05 -22.07 11.95
N TYR A 98 -12.26 -23.03 11.03
CA TYR A 98 -13.10 -24.20 11.26
C TYR A 98 -12.26 -25.48 11.24
N PRO A 99 -11.79 -25.97 12.41
CA PRO A 99 -10.88 -27.11 12.45
C PRO A 99 -11.60 -28.44 12.23
N ILE A 100 -11.33 -29.10 11.09
CA ILE A 100 -11.87 -30.44 10.76
C ILE A 100 -11.28 -31.52 11.69
N ARG A 101 -10.01 -31.37 12.10
CA ARG A 101 -9.33 -32.29 13.04
C ARG A 101 -8.82 -31.53 14.26
N HIS A 102 -9.65 -31.46 15.29
CA HIS A 102 -9.40 -30.68 16.51
C HIS A 102 -8.03 -30.94 17.15
N LEU A 103 -7.58 -32.20 17.23
CA LEU A 103 -6.30 -32.54 17.87
C LEU A 103 -5.08 -32.03 17.09
N LYS A 104 -5.10 -32.11 15.75
CA LYS A 104 -3.99 -31.61 14.93
C LYS A 104 -3.96 -30.08 14.90
N HIS A 105 -5.14 -29.48 14.79
CA HIS A 105 -5.28 -28.03 14.79
C HIS A 105 -4.77 -27.43 16.09
N LYS A 106 -5.09 -28.01 17.26
CA LYS A 106 -4.61 -27.53 18.56
C LYS A 106 -3.08 -27.55 18.69
N CYS A 107 -2.40 -28.50 18.04
CA CYS A 107 -0.94 -28.56 18.05
C CYS A 107 -0.28 -27.52 17.14
N THR A 108 -0.94 -27.13 16.04
CA THR A 108 -0.40 -26.17 15.06
C THR A 108 -0.85 -24.73 15.32
N SER A 109 -2.01 -24.52 15.95
CA SER A 109 -2.50 -23.18 16.30
C SER A 109 -1.74 -22.57 17.48
N HIS A 110 -1.04 -23.39 18.28
CA HIS A 110 -0.15 -22.91 19.34
C HIS A 110 1.21 -22.39 18.84
N SER A 111 1.53 -22.49 17.54
CA SER A 111 2.82 -22.02 17.01
C SER A 111 2.79 -20.66 16.31
N ASN A 112 1.65 -19.98 16.24
CA ASN A 112 1.56 -18.63 15.69
C ASN A 112 0.92 -17.68 16.72
N VAL A 113 1.77 -17.19 17.63
CA VAL A 113 1.52 -15.90 18.29
C VAL A 113 2.36 -14.89 17.52
N PHE A 114 1.71 -14.12 16.64
CA PHE A 114 2.17 -12.79 16.26
C PHE A 114 1.61 -11.81 17.29
#